data_AF-A0A0D6Q5M7-F1
#
_entry.id   AF-A0A0D6Q5M7-F1
#
_cell.length_a   1.000
_cell.length_b   1.000
_cell.length_c   1.000
_cell.angle_alpha   90.00
_cell.angle_beta   90.00
_cell.angle_gamma   90.00
#
_symmetry.space_group_name_H-M   'P 1'
#
loop_
_entity.id
_entity.type
_entity.pdbx_description
1 polymer ?
#
loop_
_entity_poly.entity_id
_entity_poly.type
_entity_poly.pdbx_seq_one_letter_code
_entity_poly.pdbx_strand_id
1 'polypeptide(L)'
;MTGTKPISEWTPPEVVDVFSIRQGARNPQSRYYPMSQVAFARRYGFTASAMADWEQGRRKPDPAARTLLAMIQKDQQAVDRLLGHKDAAPPK
;
A
#
# COMPACT_ATOMS: atom_id res chain seq x y z
N MET A 1 -8.12 -30.81 27.03
CA MET A 1 -7.10 -29.74 27.01
C MET A 1 -6.44 -29.73 25.64
N THR A 2 -6.88 -28.86 24.73
CA THR A 2 -6.11 -28.32 23.58
C THR A 2 -6.89 -27.13 23.03
N GLY A 3 -6.79 -25.98 23.71
CA GLY A 3 -7.30 -24.72 23.19
C GLY A 3 -6.24 -24.11 22.28
N THR A 4 -6.20 -24.52 21.01
CA THR A 4 -5.39 -23.83 20.01
C THR A 4 -5.93 -22.41 19.87
N LYS A 5 -5.14 -21.40 20.26
CA LYS A 5 -5.48 -19.99 20.01
C LYS A 5 -5.82 -19.85 18.52
N PRO A 6 -6.99 -19.28 18.14
CA PRO A 6 -7.26 -19.05 16.74
C PRO A 6 -6.16 -18.15 16.19
N ILE A 7 -5.56 -18.57 15.07
CA ILE A 7 -4.62 -17.76 14.31
C ILE A 7 -5.37 -16.47 13.98
N SER A 8 -4.77 -15.30 14.25
CA SER A 8 -5.39 -14.03 13.86
C SER A 8 -5.43 -13.98 12.33
N GLU A 9 -6.58 -14.31 11.75
CA GLU A 9 -6.79 -14.26 10.30
C GLU A 9 -6.83 -12.80 9.86
N TRP A 10 -5.76 -12.34 9.21
CA TRP A 10 -5.75 -11.04 8.57
C TRP A 10 -6.00 -11.22 7.08
N THR A 11 -7.07 -10.61 6.58
CA THR A 11 -7.41 -10.58 5.16
C THR A 11 -7.31 -9.16 4.62
N PRO A 12 -6.74 -8.96 3.42
CA PRO A 12 -6.73 -7.65 2.80
C PRO A 12 -8.16 -7.23 2.47
N PRO A 13 -8.52 -5.95 2.69
CA PRO A 13 -9.86 -5.46 2.40
C PRO A 13 -10.23 -5.72 0.94
N GLU A 14 -11.49 -6.03 0.65
CA GLU A 14 -11.95 -6.31 -0.72
C GLU A 14 -11.86 -5.05 -1.60
N VAL A 15 -12.12 -3.89 -0.99
CA VAL A 15 -12.09 -2.59 -1.64
C VAL A 15 -10.95 -1.77 -1.04
N VAL A 16 -10.06 -1.29 -1.91
CA VAL A 16 -9.00 -0.35 -1.56
C VAL A 16 -9.15 0.89 -2.41
N ASP A 17 -9.10 2.05 -1.75
CA ASP A 17 -9.07 3.33 -2.44
C ASP A 17 -7.61 3.66 -2.81
N VAL A 18 -7.20 3.22 -3.99
CA VAL A 18 -5.82 3.34 -4.47
C VAL A 18 -5.38 4.79 -4.56
N PHE A 19 -6.27 5.69 -4.98
CA PHE A 19 -5.98 7.12 -5.07
C PHE A 19 -5.69 7.70 -3.69
N SER A 20 -6.58 7.47 -2.73
CA SER A 20 -6.37 7.94 -1.35
C SER A 20 -5.12 7.35 -0.72
N ILE A 21 -4.83 6.07 -0.97
CA ILE A 21 -3.60 5.43 -0.51
C ILE A 21 -2.42 6.16 -1.11
N ARG A 22 -2.32 6.33 -2.43
CA ARG A 22 -1.20 7.03 -3.09
C ARG A 22 -1.03 8.49 -2.63
N GLN A 23 -2.12 9.16 -2.26
CA GLN A 23 -2.08 10.55 -1.77
C GLN A 23 -1.78 10.67 -0.26
N GLY A 24 -1.77 9.57 0.50
CA GLY A 24 -1.36 9.58 1.90
C GLY A 24 -2.37 10.09 2.91
N ALA A 25 -3.63 10.23 2.52
CA ALA A 25 -4.60 11.03 3.26
C ALA A 25 -5.09 10.42 4.60
N ARG A 26 -4.64 9.22 5.00
CA ARG A 26 -5.30 8.44 6.05
C ARG A 26 -4.48 8.11 7.30
N ASN A 27 -3.20 8.48 7.39
CA ASN A 27 -2.40 8.24 8.60
C ASN A 27 -1.54 9.47 8.96
N PRO A 28 -2.01 10.33 9.89
CA PRO A 28 -1.26 11.52 10.29
C PRO A 28 0.00 11.22 11.12
N GLN A 29 0.14 9.99 11.65
CA GLN A 29 1.34 9.57 12.39
C GLN A 29 2.41 8.95 11.48
N SER A 30 2.06 8.51 10.27
CA SER A 30 3.02 8.00 9.30
C SER A 30 3.59 9.15 8.50
N ARG A 31 4.92 9.19 8.34
CA ARG A 31 5.56 10.06 7.34
C ARG A 31 5.22 9.51 5.95
N TYR A 32 4.10 9.98 5.41
CA TYR A 32 3.62 9.65 4.07
C TYR A 32 3.92 10.82 3.14
N TYR A 33 4.32 10.51 1.90
CA TYR A 33 4.51 11.53 0.87
C TYR A 33 3.78 11.14 -0.42
N PRO A 34 2.97 12.06 -0.97
CA PRO A 34 2.20 11.79 -2.17
C PRO A 34 3.12 11.62 -3.38
N MET A 35 2.73 10.72 -4.27
CA MET A 35 3.45 10.47 -5.52
C MET A 35 2.55 10.66 -6.73
N SER A 36 3.16 10.97 -7.88
CA SER A 36 2.49 10.75 -9.16
C SER A 36 2.18 9.27 -9.34
N GLN A 37 1.16 8.97 -10.14
CA GLN A 37 0.76 7.59 -10.42
C GLN A 37 1.91 6.73 -10.97
N VAL A 38 2.71 7.29 -11.88
CA VAL A 38 3.86 6.60 -12.49
C VAL A 38 4.97 6.36 -11.48
N ALA A 39 5.26 7.33 -10.61
CA ALA A 39 6.28 7.17 -9.57
C ALA A 39 5.86 6.10 -8.56
N PHE A 40 4.60 6.12 -8.11
CA PHE A 40 4.05 5.12 -7.21
C PHE A 40 4.10 3.71 -7.81
N ALA A 41 3.67 3.59 -9.07
CA ALA A 41 3.69 2.31 -9.79
C ALA A 41 5.11 1.73 -9.86
N ARG A 42 6.09 2.54 -10.29
CA ARG A 42 7.49 2.11 -10.37
C ARG A 42 8.08 1.72 -9.03
N ARG A 43 7.77 2.47 -7.97
CA ARG A 43 8.31 2.21 -6.63
C ARG A 43 7.80 0.91 -6.03
N TYR A 44 6.52 0.58 -6.22
CA TYR A 44 5.92 -0.60 -5.59
C TYR A 44 5.69 -1.78 -6.54
N GLY A 45 6.25 -1.74 -7.75
CA GLY A 45 6.20 -2.85 -8.70
C GLY A 45 4.85 -3.02 -9.41
N PHE A 46 4.09 -1.95 -9.59
CA PHE A 46 2.86 -1.94 -10.40
C PHE A 46 3.12 -1.35 -11.80
N THR A 47 2.18 -1.53 -12.71
CA THR A 47 2.16 -0.79 -13.98
C THR A 47 1.36 0.50 -13.85
N ALA A 48 1.71 1.50 -14.65
CA ALA A 48 0.93 2.74 -14.71
C ALA A 48 -0.51 2.48 -15.18
N SER A 49 -0.73 1.54 -16.12
CA SER A 49 -2.07 1.17 -16.58
C SER A 49 -2.90 0.53 -15.48
N ALA A 50 -2.33 -0.38 -14.67
CA ALA A 50 -3.01 -1.00 -13.55
C ALA A 50 -3.45 0.06 -12.53
N MET A 51 -2.56 0.98 -12.16
CA MET A 51 -2.91 2.11 -11.30
C MET A 51 -4.06 2.95 -11.88
N ALA A 52 -4.10 3.16 -13.20
CA ALA A 52 -5.13 3.99 -13.83
C ALA A 52 -6.48 3.30 -13.76
N ASP A 53 -6.49 2.00 -14.08
CA ASP A 53 -7.69 1.17 -14.01
C ASP A 53 -8.24 1.09 -12.58
N TRP A 54 -7.37 1.01 -11.58
CA TRP A 54 -7.80 0.94 -10.17
C TRP A 54 -8.32 2.28 -9.66
N GLU A 55 -7.61 3.38 -9.91
CA GLU A 55 -8.04 4.70 -9.44
C GLU A 55 -9.31 5.19 -10.13
N GLN A 56 -9.55 4.77 -11.37
CA GLN A 56 -10.77 5.08 -12.11
C GLN A 56 -11.89 4.05 -11.90
N GLY A 57 -11.66 3.02 -11.08
CA GLY A 57 -12.65 1.99 -10.77
C GLY A 57 -12.98 1.02 -11.93
N ARG A 58 -12.21 1.03 -13.02
CA ARG A 58 -12.38 0.10 -14.15
C ARG A 58 -12.04 -1.34 -13.77
N ARG A 59 -11.09 -1.54 -12.85
CA ARG A 59 -10.71 -2.85 -12.31
C ARG A 59 -10.45 -2.76 -10.81
N LYS A 60 -10.63 -3.87 -10.11
CA LYS A 60 -10.16 -4.02 -8.73
C LYS A 60 -8.72 -4.56 -8.72
N PRO A 61 -7.86 -4.17 -7.77
CA PRO A 61 -6.58 -4.83 -7.58
C PRO A 61 -6.78 -6.27 -7.10
N ASP A 62 -5.88 -7.17 -7.52
CA ASP A 62 -5.89 -8.56 -7.07
C ASP A 62 -5.55 -8.67 -5.56
N PRO A 63 -5.74 -9.85 -4.92
CA PRO A 63 -5.47 -10.02 -3.50
C PRO A 63 -4.04 -9.67 -3.05
N ALA A 64 -3.03 -9.92 -3.88
CA ALA A 64 -1.63 -9.63 -3.56
C ALA A 64 -1.38 -8.11 -3.62
N ALA A 65 -1.89 -7.44 -4.65
CA ALA A 65 -1.84 -5.99 -4.77
C ALA A 65 -2.57 -5.31 -3.60
N ARG A 66 -3.75 -5.80 -3.20
CA ARG A 66 -4.49 -5.27 -2.05
C ARG A 66 -3.73 -5.44 -0.75
N THR A 67 -3.01 -6.56 -0.59
CA THR A 67 -2.13 -6.77 0.56
C THR A 67 -1.04 -5.70 0.63
N LEU A 68 -0.29 -5.51 -0.47
CA LEU A 68 0.78 -4.52 -0.51
C LEU A 68 0.24 -3.09 -0.31
N LEU A 69 -0.88 -2.73 -0.96
CA LEU A 69 -1.53 -1.44 -0.79
C LEU A 69 -1.98 -1.19 0.65
N ALA A 70 -2.51 -2.21 1.33
CA ALA A 70 -2.88 -2.12 2.73
C ALA A 70 -1.67 -1.95 3.65
N MET A 71 -0.53 -2.59 3.34
CA MET A 71 0.73 -2.39 4.07
C MET A 71 1.24 -0.95 3.89
N ILE A 72 1.25 -0.44 2.65
CA ILE A 72 1.68 0.93 2.32
C ILE A 72 0.79 1.96 3.03
N GLN A 73 -0.53 1.72 3.07
CA GLN A 73 -1.47 2.58 3.78
C GLN A 73 -1.17 2.64 5.29
N LYS A 74 -0.78 1.52 5.89
CA LYS A 74 -0.43 1.46 7.32
C LYS A 74 0.89 2.18 7.60
N ASP A 75 1.94 1.85 6.85
CA ASP A 75 3.27 2.43 7.03
C ASP A 75 4.08 2.36 5.73
N GLN A 76 4.02 3.44 4.95
CA GLN A 76 4.76 3.58 3.69
C GLN A 76 6.28 3.45 3.90
N GLN A 77 6.82 4.00 5.01
CA GLN A 77 8.26 3.99 5.27
C GLN A 77 8.75 2.60 5.63
N ALA A 78 7.98 1.83 6.41
CA ALA A 78 8.32 0.44 6.69
C ALA A 78 8.38 -0.38 5.41
N VAL A 79 7.41 -0.23 4.51
CA VAL A 79 7.42 -0.91 3.21
C VAL A 79 8.62 -0.46 2.37
N ASP A 80 8.92 0.83 2.32
CA ASP A 80 10.09 1.34 1.60
C ASP A 80 11.41 0.77 2.14
N ARG A 81 11.56 0.63 3.47
CA ARG A 81 12.73 -0.02 4.09
C ARG A 81 12.82 -1.51 3.71
N LEU A 82 11.70 -2.23 3.74
CA LEU A 82 11.66 -3.65 3.38
C LEU A 82 12.01 -3.89 1.91
N LEU A 83 11.64 -2.98 1.02
CA LEU A 83 11.94 -3.03 -0.41
C LEU A 83 13.33 -2.46 -0.76
N GLY A 84 14.07 -1.93 0.22
CA GLY A 84 15.42 -1.39 0.00
C GLY A 84 15.46 -0.03 -0.73
N HIS A 85 14.38 0.74 -0.69
CA HIS A 85 14.34 2.08 -1.30
C HIS A 85 15.23 3.05 -0.53
N LYS A 86 16.30 3.53 -1.16
CA LYS A 86 17.34 4.38 -0.54
C LYS A 86 16.86 5.76 -0.06
N ASP A 87 15.68 6.21 -0.49
CA ASP A 87 15.08 7.49 -0.06
C ASP A 87 14.32 7.40 1.27
N ALA A 88 14.37 6.25 1.99
CA ALA A 88 13.65 6.04 3.24
C ALA A 88 14.26 6.75 4.48
N ALA A 89 15.27 7.61 4.29
CA ALA A 89 15.77 8.47 5.36
C ALA A 89 14.91 9.75 5.43
N PRO A 90 14.32 10.10 6.59
CA PRO A 90 13.48 11.28 6.70
C PRO A 90 14.28 12.58 6.47
N PRO A 91 13.73 13.60 5.79
CA PRO A 91 14.20 14.96 5.99
C PRO A 91 14.06 15.31 7.48
N LYS A 92 15.14 15.92 8.00
CA LYS A 92 15.29 16.36 9.38
C LYS A 92 14.22 17.37 9.76
#